data_AF-A0A1D7NI87-F1
#
_entry.id   AF-A0A1D7NI87-F1
#
_cell.length_a   1.000
_cell.length_b   1.000
_cell.length_c   1.000
_cell.angle_alpha   90.00
_cell.angle_beta   90.00
_cell.angle_gamma   90.00
#
_symmetry.space_group_name_H-M   'P 1'
#
loop_
_entity.id
_entity.type
_entity.pdbx_description
1 polymer ?
#
loop_
_entity_poly.entity_id
_entity_poly.type
_entity_poly.pdbx_seq_one_letter_code
_entity_poly.pdbx_strand_id
1 'polypeptide(L)'
;MGRTCLAVLAAALAIQPVSAAEPVTLEPSSKWQVDFDKDKCRLIRLFGPETARNILILEQYFPAKHFGLVAAGPAFDGTKPSIKGNMVRFLPDRPPNTQEPLIGPLEGYGRALYYRAVALEGVQDKPLTSANESEDLKAPMMLDPALGADVRFVDITHADAQVRLMTGSLDRPIAVMNECLLDLIGSWGLDPEQHRTATRLAQPRDWQTTADRLSGRIPWERLQTQSGMNFLRVRLIIGTKGEVESCKLLEVTDPRLEAETCKGARRLQIDPALDAAGEPMRSYLPIDFFITTGAPRTI
;
A
#
# COMPACT_ATOMS: atom_id res chain seq x y z
N MET A 1 -38.14 -73.44 -11.23
CA MET A 1 -37.55 -72.46 -12.17
C MET A 1 -37.96 -71.08 -11.69
N GLY A 2 -37.01 -70.27 -11.23
CA GLY A 2 -37.29 -68.91 -10.76
C GLY A 2 -36.03 -68.28 -10.17
N ARG A 3 -35.34 -67.44 -10.96
CA ARG A 3 -34.29 -66.55 -10.48
C ARG A 3 -34.48 -65.19 -11.17
N THR A 4 -35.03 -64.26 -10.42
CA THR A 4 -35.13 -62.84 -10.78
C THR A 4 -33.81 -62.18 -10.40
N CYS A 5 -33.06 -61.66 -11.38
CA CYS A 5 -31.86 -60.85 -11.14
C CYS A 5 -32.24 -59.37 -11.20
N LEU A 6 -32.10 -58.67 -10.05
CA LEU A 6 -32.06 -57.22 -9.98
C LEU A 6 -30.80 -56.70 -10.71
N ALA A 7 -30.97 -55.73 -11.60
CA ALA A 7 -29.88 -54.88 -12.08
C ALA A 7 -30.01 -53.51 -11.42
N VAL A 8 -29.10 -53.20 -10.49
CA VAL A 8 -28.95 -51.87 -9.89
C VAL A 8 -27.99 -51.07 -10.77
N LEU A 9 -28.50 -50.01 -11.40
CA LEU A 9 -27.71 -49.07 -12.20
C LEU A 9 -27.13 -48.00 -11.27
N ALA A 10 -25.82 -48.05 -11.00
CA ALA A 10 -25.13 -47.02 -10.23
C ALA A 10 -24.80 -45.83 -11.15
N ALA A 11 -25.51 -44.71 -10.97
CA ALA A 11 -25.21 -43.44 -11.62
C ALA A 11 -23.99 -42.79 -10.95
N ALA A 12 -22.83 -42.87 -11.59
CA ALA A 12 -21.64 -42.13 -11.16
C ALA A 12 -21.81 -40.64 -11.49
N LEU A 13 -22.12 -39.82 -10.49
CA LEU A 13 -22.00 -38.37 -10.58
C LEU A 13 -20.51 -38.01 -10.68
N ALA A 14 -20.06 -37.68 -11.89
CA ALA A 14 -18.74 -37.11 -12.11
C ALA A 14 -18.73 -35.69 -11.50
N ILE A 15 -18.07 -35.55 -10.35
CA ILE A 15 -17.71 -34.25 -9.78
C ILE A 15 -16.61 -33.67 -10.66
N GLN A 16 -16.97 -32.83 -11.61
CA GLN A 16 -16.00 -32.03 -12.36
C GLN A 16 -15.37 -31.03 -11.37
N PRO A 17 -14.04 -30.96 -11.24
CA PRO A 17 -13.42 -29.89 -10.49
C PRO A 17 -13.80 -28.57 -11.16
N VAL A 18 -14.25 -27.60 -10.36
CA VAL A 18 -14.47 -26.22 -10.83
C VAL A 18 -13.13 -25.71 -11.33
N SER A 19 -12.97 -25.64 -12.64
CA SER A 19 -11.80 -25.03 -13.26
C SER A 19 -11.88 -23.54 -13.02
N ALA A 20 -11.05 -23.02 -12.12
CA ALA A 20 -10.76 -21.59 -12.09
C ALA A 20 -10.26 -21.18 -13.49
N ALA A 21 -10.71 -20.03 -14.00
CA ALA A 21 -10.24 -19.52 -15.28
C ALA A 21 -8.71 -19.35 -15.23
N GLU A 22 -8.01 -19.71 -16.31
CA GLU A 22 -6.56 -19.50 -16.38
C GLU A 22 -6.24 -18.00 -16.29
N PRO A 23 -5.18 -17.62 -15.54
CA PRO A 23 -4.81 -16.23 -15.38
C PRO A 23 -4.40 -15.60 -16.71
N VAL A 24 -4.87 -14.37 -16.97
CA VAL A 24 -4.36 -13.55 -18.06
C VAL A 24 -2.92 -13.18 -17.72
N THR A 25 -1.96 -13.78 -18.42
CA THR A 25 -0.53 -13.54 -18.19
C THR A 25 -0.01 -12.49 -19.16
N LEU A 26 0.66 -11.46 -18.63
CA LEU A 26 1.20 -10.35 -19.40
C LEU A 26 2.71 -10.24 -19.21
N GLU A 27 3.43 -10.30 -20.32
CA GLU A 27 4.86 -10.03 -20.38
C GLU A 27 5.16 -8.53 -20.28
N PRO A 28 6.32 -8.15 -19.71
CA PRO A 28 6.69 -6.75 -19.60
C PRO A 28 7.05 -6.17 -20.96
N SER A 29 6.53 -4.99 -21.28
CA SER A 29 6.86 -4.23 -22.49
C SER A 29 7.80 -3.06 -22.24
N SER A 30 8.19 -2.83 -20.97
CA SER A 30 9.24 -1.88 -20.61
C SER A 30 10.21 -2.46 -19.57
N LYS A 31 11.35 -1.80 -19.42
CA LYS A 31 12.17 -1.90 -18.20
C LYS A 31 11.43 -1.22 -17.03
N TRP A 32 11.86 -1.51 -15.81
CA TRP A 32 11.47 -0.71 -14.65
C TRP A 32 11.98 0.72 -14.82
N GLN A 33 11.09 1.68 -14.59
CA GLN A 33 11.40 3.09 -14.48
C GLN A 33 11.20 3.51 -13.03
N VAL A 34 12.01 4.46 -12.59
CA VAL A 34 11.88 5.06 -11.27
C VAL A 34 11.59 6.54 -11.41
N ASP A 35 10.73 7.05 -10.54
CA ASP A 35 10.39 8.45 -10.45
C ASP A 35 10.63 8.94 -9.01
N PHE A 36 11.56 9.87 -8.90
CA PHE A 36 11.95 10.56 -7.66
C PHE A 36 11.19 11.88 -7.63
N ASP A 37 9.96 11.84 -7.14
CA ASP A 37 9.11 13.02 -7.00
C ASP A 37 9.43 13.74 -5.67
N LYS A 38 8.95 14.98 -5.50
CA LYS A 38 9.18 15.78 -4.28
C LYS A 38 8.54 15.18 -3.02
N ASP A 39 7.46 14.42 -3.17
CA ASP A 39 6.70 13.87 -2.04
C ASP A 39 6.65 12.33 -2.01
N LYS A 40 7.13 11.65 -3.05
CA LYS A 40 7.03 10.19 -3.17
C LYS A 40 8.03 9.58 -4.13
N CYS A 41 8.20 8.28 -3.99
CA CYS A 41 9.00 7.43 -4.86
C CYS A 41 8.08 6.44 -5.59
N ARG A 42 8.26 6.30 -6.91
CA ARG A 42 7.48 5.35 -7.72
C ARG A 42 8.38 4.46 -8.55
N LEU A 43 8.05 3.16 -8.58
CA LEU A 43 8.54 2.20 -9.55
C LEU A 43 7.42 1.93 -10.56
N ILE A 44 7.71 2.08 -11.84
CA ILE A 44 6.71 2.01 -12.91
C ILE A 44 7.17 0.99 -13.95
N ARG A 45 6.25 0.12 -14.38
CA ARG A 45 6.51 -0.81 -15.48
C ARG A 45 5.27 -1.05 -16.33
N LEU A 46 5.49 -1.20 -17.64
CA LEU A 46 4.46 -1.49 -18.62
C LEU A 46 4.44 -2.97 -19.00
N PHE A 47 3.25 -3.47 -19.34
CA PHE A 47 2.97 -4.85 -19.67
C PHE A 47 2.03 -4.97 -20.87
N GLY A 48 2.20 -6.05 -21.64
CA GLY A 48 1.41 -6.32 -22.84
C GLY A 48 1.80 -5.46 -24.06
N PRO A 49 1.16 -5.72 -25.20
CA PRO A 49 1.47 -5.05 -26.47
C PRO A 49 1.07 -3.58 -26.46
N GLU A 50 1.62 -2.79 -27.38
CA GLU A 50 1.34 -1.34 -27.47
C GLU A 50 -0.16 -1.00 -27.62
N THR A 51 -0.91 -1.85 -28.33
CA THR A 51 -2.36 -1.68 -28.55
C THR A 51 -3.21 -2.00 -27.32
N ALA A 52 -2.65 -2.67 -26.31
CA ALA A 52 -3.33 -3.04 -25.07
C ALA A 52 -2.37 -2.96 -23.88
N ARG A 53 -1.71 -1.80 -23.72
CA ARG A 53 -0.74 -1.58 -22.65
C ARG A 53 -1.42 -1.54 -21.29
N ASN A 54 -0.80 -2.23 -20.34
CA ASN A 54 -1.16 -2.22 -18.93
C ASN A 54 0.02 -1.64 -18.15
N ILE A 55 -0.26 -1.08 -16.98
CA ILE A 55 0.72 -0.43 -16.12
C ILE A 55 0.64 -0.98 -14.71
N LEU A 56 1.82 -1.16 -14.11
CA LEU A 56 2.00 -1.40 -12.68
C LEU A 56 2.80 -0.24 -12.10
N ILE A 57 2.30 0.33 -11.02
CA ILE A 57 3.00 1.34 -10.21
C ILE A 57 3.11 0.81 -8.79
N LEU A 58 4.32 0.78 -8.26
CA LEU A 58 4.57 0.59 -6.83
C LEU A 58 5.01 1.95 -6.27
N GLU A 59 4.38 2.45 -5.21
CA GLU A 59 4.70 3.78 -4.68
C GLU A 59 4.78 3.84 -3.14
N GLN A 60 5.68 4.69 -2.66
CA GLN A 60 5.86 4.99 -1.23
C GLN A 60 6.11 6.49 -1.01
N TYR A 61 5.54 7.03 0.05
CA TYR A 61 5.68 8.44 0.47
C TYR A 61 6.66 8.62 1.62
N PHE A 62 7.02 7.51 2.24
CA PHE A 62 7.92 7.38 3.39
C PHE A 62 8.40 5.93 3.44
N PRO A 63 9.56 5.67 4.07
CA PRO A 63 9.99 4.31 4.33
C PRO A 63 8.95 3.47 5.07
N ALA A 64 8.56 2.35 4.46
CA ALA A 64 7.74 1.29 5.04
C ALA A 64 8.12 -0.08 4.47
N LYS A 65 7.69 -1.16 5.15
CA LYS A 65 7.79 -2.56 4.66
C LYS A 65 6.68 -2.95 3.66
N HIS A 66 5.83 -1.99 3.30
CA HIS A 66 4.73 -2.14 2.37
C HIS A 66 4.67 -0.92 1.45
N PHE A 67 4.04 -1.06 0.29
CA PHE A 67 3.88 0.01 -0.69
C PHE A 67 2.44 0.08 -1.19
N GLY A 68 2.07 1.23 -1.72
CA GLY A 68 0.88 1.35 -2.56
C GLY A 68 1.13 0.62 -3.88
N LEU A 69 0.10 -0.04 -4.40
CA LEU A 69 0.15 -0.69 -5.71
C LEU A 69 -1.00 -0.19 -6.56
N VAL A 70 -0.68 0.28 -7.76
CA VAL A 70 -1.67 0.68 -8.76
C VAL A 70 -1.52 -0.22 -9.98
N ALA A 71 -2.64 -0.81 -10.41
CA ALA A 71 -2.70 -1.59 -11.64
C ALA A 71 -3.83 -1.08 -12.53
N ALA A 72 -3.53 -0.83 -13.81
CA ALA A 72 -4.49 -0.27 -14.76
C ALA A 72 -4.21 -0.74 -16.20
N GLY A 73 -5.21 -0.57 -17.07
CA GLY A 73 -5.17 -0.96 -18.48
C GLY A 73 -6.22 -2.02 -18.83
N PRO A 74 -6.28 -2.43 -20.11
CA PRO A 74 -7.38 -3.26 -20.64
C PRO A 74 -7.60 -4.60 -19.92
N ALA A 75 -6.55 -5.18 -19.34
CA ALA A 75 -6.68 -6.43 -18.57
C ALA A 75 -7.51 -6.25 -17.29
N PHE A 76 -7.68 -5.01 -16.83
CA PHE A 76 -8.41 -4.67 -15.61
C PHE A 76 -9.78 -4.04 -15.88
N ASP A 77 -10.11 -3.67 -17.13
CA ASP A 77 -11.38 -3.00 -17.47
C ASP A 77 -12.62 -3.83 -17.13
N GLY A 78 -12.53 -5.16 -17.26
CA GLY A 78 -13.62 -6.08 -16.96
C GLY A 78 -13.85 -6.37 -15.47
N THR A 79 -13.02 -5.83 -14.57
CA THR A 79 -13.16 -6.11 -13.14
C THR A 79 -14.38 -5.39 -12.55
N LYS A 80 -15.31 -6.15 -12.00
CA LYS A 80 -16.52 -5.66 -11.33
C LYS A 80 -16.24 -5.41 -9.84
N PRO A 81 -16.86 -4.43 -9.17
CA PRO A 81 -16.78 -4.30 -7.72
C PRO A 81 -17.07 -5.64 -7.03
N SER A 82 -16.24 -6.05 -6.08
CA SER A 82 -16.36 -7.35 -5.42
C SER A 82 -16.02 -7.28 -3.94
N ILE A 83 -16.95 -7.77 -3.12
CA ILE A 83 -16.75 -8.03 -1.70
C ILE A 83 -15.98 -9.34 -1.43
N LYS A 84 -15.74 -10.15 -2.47
CA LYS A 84 -15.03 -11.44 -2.40
C LYS A 84 -13.71 -11.37 -3.17
N GLY A 85 -12.64 -11.89 -2.57
CA GLY A 85 -11.42 -12.27 -3.30
C GLY A 85 -10.70 -11.11 -3.99
N ASN A 86 -10.15 -10.19 -3.20
CA ASN A 86 -9.22 -9.18 -3.68
C ASN A 86 -7.84 -9.51 -3.13
N MET A 87 -6.98 -10.07 -3.97
CA MET A 87 -5.70 -10.61 -3.55
C MET A 87 -4.56 -10.09 -4.43
N VAL A 88 -3.45 -9.74 -3.80
CA VAL A 88 -2.19 -9.48 -4.49
C VAL A 88 -1.10 -10.42 -3.97
N ARG A 89 -0.49 -11.21 -4.86
CA ARG A 89 0.56 -12.18 -4.50
C ARG A 89 1.82 -11.96 -5.34
N PHE A 90 2.98 -11.94 -4.68
CA PHE A 90 4.30 -11.79 -5.32
C PHE A 90 5.09 -13.11 -5.36
N LEU A 91 4.86 -13.95 -4.36
CA LEU A 91 5.62 -15.19 -4.14
C LEU A 91 4.64 -16.37 -4.03
N PRO A 92 4.91 -17.50 -4.70
CA PRO A 92 3.98 -18.64 -4.75
C PRO A 92 3.84 -19.37 -3.41
N ASP A 93 4.89 -19.33 -2.58
CA ASP A 93 4.98 -19.97 -1.26
C ASP A 93 4.52 -19.06 -0.11
N ARG A 94 4.09 -17.83 -0.43
CA ARG A 94 3.63 -16.84 0.56
C ARG A 94 2.12 -16.59 0.46
N PRO A 95 1.46 -16.24 1.58
CA PRO A 95 0.08 -15.81 1.54
C PRO A 95 -0.08 -14.58 0.64
N PRO A 96 -1.25 -14.38 0.02
CA PRO A 96 -1.53 -13.12 -0.67
C PRO A 96 -1.74 -11.98 0.34
N ASN A 97 -1.63 -10.74 -0.14
CA ASN A 97 -2.22 -9.59 0.52
C ASN A 97 -3.72 -9.59 0.21
N THR A 98 -4.58 -9.60 1.21
CA THR A 98 -6.03 -9.55 1.03
C THR A 98 -6.55 -8.16 1.38
N GLN A 99 -6.92 -7.37 0.38
CA GLN A 99 -7.40 -5.99 0.58
C GLN A 99 -8.34 -5.58 -0.56
N GLU A 100 -9.47 -4.95 -0.24
CA GLU A 100 -10.29 -4.30 -1.27
C GLU A 100 -9.53 -3.12 -1.90
N PRO A 101 -9.38 -3.09 -3.24
CA PRO A 101 -8.79 -1.96 -3.91
C PRO A 101 -9.79 -0.82 -3.99
N LEU A 102 -9.27 0.40 -3.92
CA LEU A 102 -10.02 1.56 -4.37
C LEU A 102 -10.04 1.57 -5.90
N ILE A 103 -11.14 2.05 -6.47
CA ILE A 103 -11.34 2.10 -7.92
C ILE A 103 -11.41 3.56 -8.33
N GLY A 104 -10.58 3.96 -9.29
CA GLY A 104 -10.53 5.34 -9.78
C GLY A 104 -9.90 5.44 -11.17
N PRO A 105 -9.93 6.63 -11.79
CA PRO A 105 -9.28 6.85 -13.07
C PRO A 105 -7.77 7.03 -12.92
N LEU A 106 -6.99 6.43 -13.83
CA LEU A 106 -5.59 6.73 -14.07
C LEU A 106 -5.43 7.32 -15.48
N GLU A 107 -4.81 8.49 -15.56
CA GLU A 107 -4.61 9.19 -16.84
C GLU A 107 -3.88 8.29 -17.85
N GLY A 108 -4.43 8.21 -19.07
CA GLY A 108 -3.90 7.37 -20.14
C GLY A 108 -4.18 5.87 -20.03
N TYR A 109 -4.69 5.37 -18.91
CA TYR A 109 -4.94 3.94 -18.68
C TYR A 109 -6.37 3.60 -18.27
N GLY A 110 -7.25 4.61 -18.16
CA GLY A 110 -8.66 4.39 -17.85
C GLY A 110 -8.86 4.00 -16.39
N ARG A 111 -9.59 2.92 -16.13
CA ARG A 111 -9.89 2.49 -14.76
C ARG A 111 -8.69 1.78 -14.14
N ALA A 112 -8.41 2.11 -12.88
CA ALA A 112 -7.30 1.57 -12.11
C ALA A 112 -7.76 1.00 -10.75
N LEU A 113 -7.04 -0.02 -10.31
CA LEU A 113 -7.14 -0.61 -8.98
C LEU A 113 -6.01 -0.05 -8.12
N TYR A 114 -6.36 0.56 -6.99
CA TYR A 114 -5.43 1.15 -6.03
C TYR A 114 -5.45 0.35 -4.73
N TYR A 115 -4.38 -0.41 -4.49
CA TYR A 115 -4.12 -1.09 -3.24
C TYR A 115 -3.23 -0.23 -2.36
N ARG A 116 -3.41 -0.32 -1.05
CA ARG A 116 -2.94 0.72 -0.13
C ARG A 116 -1.66 0.34 0.57
N ALA A 117 -1.63 -0.86 1.13
CA ALA A 117 -0.50 -1.38 1.89
C ALA A 117 -0.29 -2.83 1.48
N VAL A 118 0.49 -3.02 0.42
CA VAL A 118 0.84 -4.32 -0.12
C VAL A 118 2.28 -4.63 0.30
N ALA A 119 2.50 -5.80 0.90
CA ALA A 119 3.81 -6.30 1.28
C ALA A 119 4.22 -7.48 0.38
N LEU A 120 5.52 -7.63 0.12
CA LEU A 120 6.05 -8.73 -0.69
C LEU A 120 5.78 -10.10 -0.05
N GLU A 121 5.85 -10.17 1.27
CA GLU A 121 5.64 -11.38 2.06
C GLU A 121 4.16 -11.78 2.19
N GLY A 122 3.24 -10.90 1.74
CA GLY A 122 1.81 -11.03 2.00
C GLY A 122 1.42 -10.60 3.40
N VAL A 123 0.11 -10.66 3.69
CA VAL A 123 -0.42 -10.43 5.03
C VAL A 123 -0.96 -11.77 5.54
N GLN A 124 -0.39 -12.28 6.63
CA GLN A 124 -1.07 -13.33 7.40
C GLN A 124 -2.29 -12.68 8.06
N ASP A 125 -3.47 -13.33 8.02
CA ASP A 125 -4.79 -12.85 8.44
C ASP A 125 -4.85 -12.22 9.86
N LYS A 126 -4.18 -11.09 10.08
CA LYS A 126 -4.48 -10.12 11.10
C LYS A 126 -5.25 -9.00 10.39
N PRO A 127 -6.55 -8.85 10.68
CA PRO A 127 -7.30 -7.72 10.18
C PRO A 127 -6.55 -6.41 10.49
N LEU A 128 -6.49 -5.47 9.54
CA LEU A 128 -6.01 -4.11 9.75
C LEU A 128 -6.92 -3.29 10.71
N THR A 129 -7.62 -3.95 11.64
CA THR A 129 -8.66 -3.38 12.50
C THR A 129 -8.20 -3.14 13.92
N SER A 130 -6.91 -2.93 14.16
CA SER A 130 -6.49 -2.44 15.46
C SER A 130 -5.32 -1.48 15.33
N ALA A 131 -5.65 -0.19 15.28
CA ALA A 131 -4.84 0.89 15.84
C ALA A 131 -4.44 0.69 17.33
N ASN A 132 -4.71 -0.49 17.91
CA ASN A 132 -4.47 -0.87 19.30
C ASN A 132 -3.34 -1.88 19.53
N GLU A 133 -2.69 -2.40 18.49
CA GLU A 133 -1.38 -3.06 18.70
C GLU A 133 -0.31 -1.99 18.48
N SER A 134 -0.06 -1.20 19.53
CA SER A 134 1.12 -0.37 19.69
C SER A 134 2.38 -1.25 19.86
N GLU A 135 2.57 -2.23 18.97
CA GLU A 135 3.91 -2.75 18.79
C GLU A 135 4.73 -1.57 18.28
N ASP A 136 5.74 -1.18 19.06
CA ASP A 136 6.63 -0.10 18.71
C ASP A 136 6.97 -0.18 17.22
N LEU A 137 6.86 0.93 16.48
CA LEU A 137 7.27 0.94 15.07
C LEU A 137 8.79 0.70 15.01
N LYS A 138 9.17 -0.58 14.91
CA LYS A 138 10.56 -1.01 14.92
C LYS A 138 11.20 -0.71 13.57
N ALA A 139 12.25 0.07 13.61
CA ALA A 139 13.12 0.32 12.47
C ALA A 139 14.05 -0.90 12.22
N PRO A 140 14.60 -1.04 10.99
CA PRO A 140 14.33 -0.21 9.82
C PRO A 140 13.00 -0.57 9.15
N MET A 141 12.25 0.46 8.77
CA MET A 141 11.02 0.36 7.96
C MET A 141 11.38 0.50 6.48
N MET A 142 12.20 -0.40 5.94
CA MET A 142 12.56 -0.43 4.52
C MET A 142 12.08 -1.74 3.88
N LEU A 143 11.89 -1.73 2.56
CA LEU A 143 11.66 -2.95 1.81
C LEU A 143 12.94 -3.80 1.79
N ASP A 144 12.81 -5.12 1.83
CA ASP A 144 13.96 -6.03 1.75
C ASP A 144 14.24 -6.44 0.28
N PRO A 145 15.38 -6.03 -0.32
CA PRO A 145 15.76 -6.45 -1.65
C PRO A 145 15.93 -7.97 -1.79
N ALA A 146 16.32 -8.67 -0.72
CA ALA A 146 16.52 -10.13 -0.76
C ALA A 146 15.20 -10.87 -1.00
N LEU A 147 14.10 -10.43 -0.37
CA LEU A 147 12.77 -10.94 -0.68
C LEU A 147 12.35 -10.62 -2.13
N GLY A 148 12.73 -9.45 -2.62
CA GLY A 148 12.53 -9.05 -4.01
C GLY A 148 13.25 -9.96 -5.02
N ALA A 149 14.37 -10.57 -4.63
CA ALA A 149 15.19 -11.39 -5.50
C ALA A 149 14.44 -12.60 -6.06
N ASP A 150 13.53 -13.18 -5.27
CA ASP A 150 12.76 -14.37 -5.61
C ASP A 150 11.45 -14.09 -6.34
N VAL A 151 11.03 -12.82 -6.41
CA VAL A 151 9.83 -12.42 -7.15
C VAL A 151 10.01 -12.72 -8.64
N ARG A 152 8.98 -13.27 -9.27
CA ARG A 152 8.93 -13.51 -10.72
C ARG A 152 7.71 -12.86 -11.37
N PHE A 153 6.64 -12.71 -10.60
CA PHE A 153 5.38 -12.19 -11.06
C PHE A 153 4.67 -11.43 -9.94
N VAL A 154 3.63 -10.70 -10.32
CA VAL A 154 2.59 -10.22 -9.41
C VAL A 154 1.26 -10.72 -9.93
N ASP A 155 0.59 -11.52 -9.11
CA ASP A 155 -0.78 -11.96 -9.36
C ASP A 155 -1.74 -11.00 -8.69
N ILE A 156 -2.64 -10.42 -9.47
CA ILE A 156 -3.72 -9.57 -9.00
C ILE A 156 -5.01 -10.31 -9.29
N THR A 157 -5.64 -10.80 -8.22
CA THR A 157 -6.93 -11.48 -8.28
C THR A 157 -8.02 -10.53 -7.82
N HIS A 158 -9.07 -10.41 -8.62
CA HIS A 158 -10.22 -9.57 -8.32
C HIS A 158 -11.49 -10.29 -8.74
N ALA A 159 -12.30 -10.70 -7.76
CA ALA A 159 -13.41 -11.64 -7.95
C ALA A 159 -12.91 -12.96 -8.58
N ASP A 160 -13.47 -13.35 -9.73
CA ASP A 160 -13.12 -14.59 -10.44
C ASP A 160 -12.03 -14.39 -11.51
N ALA A 161 -11.53 -13.16 -11.68
CA ALA A 161 -10.50 -12.83 -12.65
C ALA A 161 -9.12 -12.76 -11.98
N GLN A 162 -8.11 -13.29 -12.65
CA GLN A 162 -6.72 -13.19 -12.23
C GLN A 162 -5.86 -12.66 -13.39
N VAL A 163 -5.09 -11.61 -13.10
CA VAL A 163 -4.08 -11.07 -14.02
C VAL A 163 -2.70 -11.33 -13.41
N ARG A 164 -1.82 -11.98 -14.16
CA ARG A 164 -0.43 -12.22 -13.80
C ARG A 164 0.47 -11.27 -14.59
N LEU A 165 1.18 -10.40 -13.90
CA LEU A 165 2.18 -9.52 -14.48
C LEU A 165 3.57 -10.15 -14.29
N MET A 166 4.28 -10.49 -15.36
CA MET A 166 5.61 -11.08 -15.29
C MET A 166 6.67 -10.02 -14.97
N THR A 167 6.76 -9.63 -13.70
CA THR A 167 7.66 -8.56 -13.24
C THR A 167 9.13 -8.96 -13.26
N GLY A 168 9.46 -10.25 -13.28
CA GLY A 168 10.81 -10.71 -12.95
C GLY A 168 11.22 -10.29 -11.53
N SER A 169 12.53 -10.34 -11.28
CA SER A 169 13.11 -10.00 -9.97
C SER A 169 12.90 -8.52 -9.63
N LEU A 170 12.61 -8.27 -8.34
CA LEU A 170 12.39 -6.94 -7.78
C LEU A 170 13.54 -6.46 -6.89
N ASP A 171 14.61 -7.25 -6.71
CA ASP A 171 15.78 -6.89 -5.89
C ASP A 171 16.33 -5.49 -6.22
N ARG A 172 16.63 -5.23 -7.51
CA ARG A 172 17.17 -3.96 -7.99
C ARG A 172 16.12 -2.84 -7.93
N PRO A 173 14.89 -3.01 -8.46
CA PRO A 173 13.83 -2.01 -8.28
C PRO A 173 13.63 -1.60 -6.82
N ILE A 174 13.60 -2.56 -5.90
CA ILE A 174 13.43 -2.30 -4.45
C ILE A 174 14.64 -1.56 -3.87
N ALA A 175 15.87 -1.94 -4.24
CA ALA A 175 17.06 -1.22 -3.82
C ALA A 175 17.01 0.27 -4.25
N VAL A 176 16.60 0.53 -5.49
CA VAL A 176 16.44 1.91 -5.99
C VAL A 176 15.29 2.64 -5.30
N MET A 177 14.16 1.98 -5.02
CA MET A 177 13.07 2.57 -4.21
C MET A 177 13.58 2.98 -2.83
N ASN A 178 14.35 2.12 -2.17
CA ASN A 178 14.92 2.39 -0.87
C ASN A 178 15.89 3.59 -0.90
N GLU A 179 16.71 3.72 -1.95
CA GLU A 179 17.58 4.89 -2.16
C GLU A 179 16.76 6.18 -2.33
N CYS A 180 15.70 6.14 -3.15
CA CYS A 180 14.80 7.26 -3.32
C CYS A 180 14.16 7.71 -2.00
N LEU A 181 13.71 6.75 -1.17
CA LEU A 181 13.08 7.07 0.11
C LEU A 181 14.06 7.69 1.12
N LEU A 182 15.34 7.33 1.05
CA LEU A 182 16.38 7.93 1.87
C LEU A 182 16.74 9.34 1.41
N ASP A 183 16.75 9.58 0.10
CA ASP A 183 16.87 10.93 -0.46
C ASP A 183 15.70 11.81 0.00
N LEU A 184 14.47 11.28 0.01
CA LEU A 184 13.32 11.96 0.60
C LEU A 184 13.53 12.31 2.07
N ILE A 185 14.02 11.38 2.91
CA ILE A 185 14.35 11.67 4.31
C ILE A 185 15.33 12.85 4.40
N GLY A 186 16.39 12.84 3.59
CA GLY A 186 17.37 13.92 3.51
C GLY A 186 16.73 15.26 3.13
N SER A 187 15.83 15.26 2.15
CA SER A 187 15.10 16.44 1.68
C SER A 187 14.23 17.09 2.77
N TRP A 188 13.84 16.32 3.79
CA TRP A 188 13.05 16.81 4.93
C TRP A 188 13.92 17.40 6.05
N GLY A 189 15.25 17.41 5.87
CA GLY A 189 16.21 17.89 6.87
C GLY A 189 16.46 16.89 8.00
N LEU A 190 16.29 15.59 7.71
CA LEU A 190 16.59 14.48 8.60
C LEU A 190 17.86 13.75 8.14
N ASP A 191 18.49 12.97 9.03
CA ASP A 191 19.68 12.17 8.72
C ASP A 191 19.28 10.79 8.17
N PRO A 192 19.54 10.47 6.88
CA PRO A 192 19.17 9.18 6.31
C PRO A 192 19.87 7.99 6.96
N GLU A 193 21.14 8.13 7.35
CA GLU A 193 21.92 7.04 7.94
C GLU A 193 21.47 6.75 9.38
N GLN A 194 21.06 7.78 10.11
CA GLN A 194 20.43 7.60 11.42
C GLN A 194 19.12 6.82 11.29
N HIS A 195 18.33 7.05 10.23
CA HIS A 195 17.09 6.31 9.97
C HIS A 195 17.32 4.86 9.50
N ARG A 196 18.44 4.57 8.83
CA ARG A 196 18.81 3.19 8.49
C ARG A 196 19.07 2.32 9.72
N THR A 197 19.60 2.94 10.77
CA THR A 197 20.10 2.23 11.97
C THR A 197 19.26 2.47 13.22
N ALA A 198 18.18 3.25 13.10
CA ALA A 198 17.26 3.53 14.18
C ALA A 198 16.72 2.24 14.81
N THR A 199 16.51 2.29 16.12
CA THR A 199 15.94 1.16 16.89
C THR A 199 14.43 1.29 17.07
N ARG A 200 13.91 2.52 16.99
CA ARG A 200 12.47 2.84 17.09
C ARG A 200 12.15 4.11 16.31
N LEU A 201 11.05 4.13 15.57
CA LEU A 201 10.55 5.34 14.91
C LEU A 201 9.72 6.20 15.87
N ALA A 202 9.48 7.46 15.49
CA ALA A 202 8.57 8.32 16.23
C ALA A 202 7.15 7.74 16.14
N GLN A 203 6.44 7.77 17.26
CA GLN A 203 5.11 7.18 17.36
C GLN A 203 4.24 7.95 18.36
N PRO A 204 2.93 8.10 18.11
CA PRO A 204 2.01 8.62 19.09
C PRO A 204 1.99 7.76 20.35
N ARG A 205 1.87 8.41 21.51
CA ARG A 205 1.64 7.71 22.78
C ARG A 205 0.31 6.97 22.81
N ASP A 206 -0.66 7.52 22.09
CA ASP A 206 -2.00 6.97 21.90
C ASP A 206 -2.43 7.29 20.47
N TRP A 207 -2.51 6.25 19.63
CA TRP A 207 -2.89 6.36 18.23
C TRP A 207 -4.33 6.84 18.06
N GLN A 208 -5.27 6.30 18.84
CA GLN A 208 -6.68 6.64 18.74
C GLN A 208 -6.92 8.11 19.08
N THR A 209 -6.40 8.56 20.23
CA THR A 209 -6.52 9.96 20.67
C THR A 209 -5.83 10.90 19.69
N THR A 210 -4.71 10.50 19.10
CA THR A 210 -3.98 11.30 18.11
C THR A 210 -4.77 11.42 16.81
N ALA A 211 -5.31 10.30 16.32
CA ALA A 211 -6.13 10.25 15.12
C ALA A 211 -7.40 11.09 15.29
N ASP A 212 -8.12 10.96 16.40
CA ASP A 212 -9.35 11.72 16.68
C ASP A 212 -9.10 13.23 16.82
N ARG A 213 -8.00 13.63 17.46
CA ARG A 213 -7.63 15.05 17.58
C ARG A 213 -7.29 15.69 16.24
N LEU A 214 -6.57 14.97 15.40
CA LEU A 214 -6.17 15.46 14.09
C LEU A 214 -7.36 15.43 13.12
N SER A 215 -8.13 14.35 13.10
CA SER A 215 -9.33 14.20 12.24
C SER A 215 -10.40 15.25 12.55
N GLY A 216 -10.63 15.58 13.82
CA GLY A 216 -11.57 16.62 14.24
C GLY A 216 -11.16 18.05 13.86
N ARG A 217 -9.95 18.24 13.31
CA ARG A 217 -9.44 19.54 12.84
C ARG A 217 -9.35 19.64 11.32
N ILE A 218 -9.51 18.54 10.61
CA ILE A 218 -9.48 18.52 9.15
C ILE A 218 -10.80 19.13 8.64
N PRO A 219 -10.77 20.19 7.80
CA PRO A 219 -11.95 20.72 7.12
C PRO A 219 -12.34 19.78 5.96
N TRP A 220 -12.97 18.65 6.29
CA TRP A 220 -13.31 17.57 5.35
C TRP A 220 -14.13 18.03 4.14
N GLU A 221 -14.97 19.06 4.32
CA GLU A 221 -15.75 19.68 3.26
C GLU A 221 -14.88 20.26 2.15
N ARG A 222 -13.64 20.68 2.45
CA ARG A 222 -12.70 21.23 1.48
C ARG A 222 -12.00 20.14 0.68
N LEU A 223 -11.74 18.97 1.29
CA LEU A 223 -11.18 17.82 0.59
C LEU A 223 -12.10 17.32 -0.53
N GLN A 224 -13.41 17.29 -0.29
CA GLN A 224 -14.39 16.88 -1.30
C GLN A 224 -14.39 17.79 -2.54
N THR A 225 -14.01 19.07 -2.39
CA THR A 225 -13.89 20.01 -3.52
C THR A 225 -12.60 19.83 -4.34
N GLN A 226 -11.61 19.08 -3.82
CA GLN A 226 -10.27 18.92 -4.40
C GLN A 226 -9.99 17.53 -5.01
N SER A 227 -11.03 16.85 -5.52
CA SER A 227 -10.91 15.65 -6.40
C SER A 227 -10.72 14.29 -5.71
N GLY A 228 -10.84 13.22 -6.52
CA GLY A 228 -10.86 11.79 -6.17
C GLY A 228 -9.60 11.21 -5.53
N MET A 229 -9.00 11.94 -4.59
CA MET A 229 -8.07 11.41 -3.60
C MET A 229 -8.85 10.57 -2.59
N ASN A 230 -8.38 9.35 -2.38
CA ASN A 230 -8.95 8.45 -1.37
C ASN A 230 -8.24 8.57 -0.01
N PHE A 231 -7.15 9.36 0.05
CA PHE A 231 -6.32 9.56 1.23
C PHE A 231 -5.91 11.00 1.42
N LEU A 232 -5.92 11.45 2.67
CA LEU A 232 -5.15 12.61 3.12
C LEU A 232 -3.91 12.09 3.84
N ARG A 233 -2.72 12.43 3.36
CA ARG A 233 -1.45 12.05 3.99
C ARG A 233 -0.80 13.26 4.66
N VAL A 234 -0.47 13.11 5.92
CA VAL A 234 0.19 14.12 6.74
C VAL A 234 1.57 13.61 7.13
N ARG A 235 2.62 14.37 6.79
CA ARG A 235 3.99 14.14 7.26
C ARG A 235 4.29 15.10 8.40
N LEU A 236 4.58 14.55 9.58
CA LEU A 236 5.09 15.31 10.71
C LEU A 236 6.60 15.11 10.82
N ILE A 237 7.32 16.16 11.23
CA ILE A 237 8.69 16.05 11.73
C ILE A 237 8.65 16.19 13.23
N ILE A 238 9.24 15.21 13.91
CA ILE A 238 9.22 15.04 15.36
C ILE A 238 10.62 15.31 15.88
N GLY A 239 10.71 16.24 16.82
CA GLY A 239 11.95 16.60 17.52
C GLY A 239 12.36 15.53 18.54
N THR A 240 13.55 15.69 19.11
CA THR A 240 14.13 14.74 20.07
C THR A 240 13.37 14.67 21.41
N LYS A 241 12.45 15.61 21.68
CA LYS A 241 11.59 15.60 22.87
C LYS A 241 10.16 15.16 22.56
N GLY A 242 9.89 14.74 21.32
CA GLY A 242 8.55 14.34 20.86
C GLY A 242 7.66 15.51 20.42
N GLU A 243 8.22 16.69 20.25
CA GLU A 243 7.53 17.88 19.75
C GLU A 243 7.36 17.83 18.23
N VAL A 244 6.24 18.34 17.71
CA VAL A 244 6.04 18.49 16.26
C VAL A 244 6.74 19.77 15.78
N GLU A 245 7.87 19.60 15.08
CA GLU A 245 8.66 20.70 14.50
C GLU A 245 8.08 21.18 13.16
N SER A 246 7.54 20.26 12.37
CA SER A 246 6.96 20.55 11.05
C SER A 246 5.76 19.64 10.76
N CYS A 247 4.84 20.13 9.93
CA CYS A 247 3.68 19.40 9.45
C CYS A 247 3.43 19.78 7.98
N LYS A 248 3.24 18.77 7.13
CA LYS A 248 3.00 18.93 5.69
C LYS A 248 1.88 18.00 5.24
N LEU A 249 0.96 18.51 4.42
CA LEU A 249 0.02 17.66 3.68
C LEU A 249 0.66 17.30 2.33
N LEU A 250 0.76 16.00 2.04
CA LEU A 250 1.38 15.53 0.81
C LEU A 250 0.36 15.55 -0.32
N GLU A 251 0.81 15.91 -1.53
CA GLU A 251 -0.03 16.00 -2.74
C GLU A 251 -1.23 16.97 -2.64
N VAL A 252 -1.30 17.79 -1.59
CA VAL A 252 -2.32 18.83 -1.42
C VAL A 252 -1.77 20.19 -1.80
N THR A 253 -2.51 20.92 -2.63
CA THR A 253 -2.14 22.28 -3.08
C THR A 253 -2.90 23.39 -2.35
N ASP A 254 -3.89 23.06 -1.51
CA ASP A 254 -4.64 24.05 -0.71
C ASP A 254 -3.88 24.42 0.59
N PRO A 255 -3.29 25.63 0.67
CA PRO A 255 -2.50 26.03 1.82
C PRO A 255 -3.35 26.26 3.08
N ARG A 256 -4.64 26.54 2.95
CA ARG A 256 -5.51 26.75 4.11
C ARG A 256 -5.90 25.42 4.74
N LEU A 257 -6.23 24.42 3.91
CA LEU A 257 -6.45 23.04 4.37
C LEU A 257 -5.23 22.51 5.14
N GLU A 258 -4.02 22.75 4.62
CA GLU A 258 -2.77 22.42 5.31
C GLU A 258 -2.64 23.17 6.63
N ALA A 259 -2.83 24.50 6.65
CA ALA A 259 -2.71 25.29 7.86
C ALA A 259 -3.69 24.87 8.98
N GLU A 260 -4.95 24.56 8.63
CA GLU A 260 -5.98 24.15 9.57
C GLU A 260 -5.70 22.75 10.14
N THR A 261 -5.33 21.80 9.28
CA THR A 261 -4.94 20.45 9.69
C THR A 261 -3.71 20.48 10.59
N CYS A 262 -2.66 21.19 10.17
CA CYS A 262 -1.40 21.27 10.91
C CYS A 262 -1.51 22.03 12.24
N LYS A 263 -2.52 22.90 12.41
CA LYS A 263 -2.82 23.50 13.73
C LYS A 263 -3.21 22.44 14.76
N GLY A 264 -3.90 21.36 14.33
CA GLY A 264 -4.22 20.22 15.18
C GLY A 264 -2.99 19.42 15.61
N ALA A 265 -2.03 19.25 14.70
CA ALA A 265 -0.83 18.46 14.92
C ALA A 265 0.09 18.99 16.04
N ARG A 266 0.15 20.32 16.25
CA ARG A 266 1.07 20.96 17.21
C ARG A 266 0.90 20.52 18.67
N ARG A 267 -0.22 19.90 19.02
CA ARG A 267 -0.55 19.47 20.40
C ARG A 267 -0.58 17.95 20.56
N LEU A 268 -0.11 17.22 19.55
CA LEU A 268 -0.03 15.77 19.63
C LEU A 268 1.05 15.36 20.63
N GLN A 269 0.82 14.24 21.30
CA GLN A 269 1.76 13.67 22.26
C GLN A 269 2.46 12.49 21.58
N ILE A 270 3.67 12.74 21.13
CA ILE A 270 4.47 11.80 20.35
C ILE A 270 5.69 11.41 21.18
N ASP A 271 6.05 10.13 21.16
CA ASP A 271 7.35 9.69 21.65
C ASP A 271 8.37 9.83 20.52
N PRO A 272 9.56 10.38 20.79
CA PRO A 272 10.59 10.56 19.76
C PRO A 272 11.09 9.21 19.26
N ALA A 273 11.64 9.20 18.05
CA ALA A 273 12.42 8.08 17.55
C ALA A 273 13.68 7.88 18.40
N LEU A 274 14.24 6.66 18.36
CA LEU A 274 15.49 6.32 19.01
C LEU A 274 16.50 5.84 17.97
N ASP A 275 17.74 6.33 18.07
CA ASP A 275 18.83 5.92 17.19
C ASP A 275 19.43 4.56 17.59
N ALA A 276 20.55 4.20 16.97
CA ALA A 276 21.28 2.96 17.23
C ALA A 276 21.81 2.83 18.67
N ALA A 277 22.06 3.95 19.35
CA ALA A 277 22.51 3.99 20.75
C ALA A 277 21.33 4.00 21.74
N GLY A 278 20.09 4.12 21.24
CA GLY A 278 18.89 4.26 22.06
C GLY A 278 18.63 5.71 22.48
N GLU A 279 19.34 6.68 21.90
CA GLU A 279 19.17 8.10 22.21
C GLU A 279 18.06 8.72 21.35
N PRO A 280 17.29 9.70 21.88
CA PRO A 280 16.26 10.36 21.10
C PRO A 280 16.81 11.09 19.87
N MET A 281 16.21 10.83 18.72
CA MET A 281 16.57 11.44 17.43
C MET A 281 15.39 12.15 16.77
N ARG A 282 15.71 13.12 15.89
CA ARG A 282 14.69 13.75 15.03
C ARG A 282 14.24 12.73 13.98
N SER A 283 12.95 12.64 13.74
CA SER A 283 12.38 11.66 12.80
C SER A 283 11.11 12.19 12.14
N TYR A 284 10.63 11.48 11.14
CA TYR A 284 9.30 11.69 10.59
C TYR A 284 8.25 10.80 11.29
N LEU A 285 6.99 11.20 11.21
CA LEU A 285 5.82 10.41 11.57
C LEU A 285 4.74 10.61 10.48
N PRO A 286 4.42 9.57 9.68
CA PRO A 286 3.35 9.65 8.71
C PRO A 286 1.99 9.36 9.36
N ILE A 287 0.96 10.10 8.94
CA ILE A 287 -0.43 9.86 9.35
C ILE A 287 -1.30 9.91 8.10
N ASP A 288 -1.96 8.80 7.80
CA ASP A 288 -2.83 8.65 6.64
C ASP A 288 -4.30 8.54 7.06
N PHE A 289 -5.15 9.43 6.55
CA PHE A 289 -6.59 9.35 6.74
C PHE A 289 -7.28 8.88 5.47
N PHE A 290 -8.26 7.99 5.62
CA PHE A 290 -9.16 7.59 4.54
C PHE A 290 -10.22 8.66 4.31
N ILE A 291 -10.46 8.98 3.04
CA ILE A 291 -11.55 9.84 2.62
C ILE A 291 -12.68 8.93 2.12
N THR A 292 -13.66 8.63 2.97
CA THR A 292 -14.88 7.91 2.56
C THR A 292 -15.97 8.88 2.13
N THR A 293 -16.78 8.50 1.14
CA THR A 293 -18.03 9.19 0.77
C THR A 293 -19.10 8.91 1.83
N GLY A 294 -18.88 9.46 3.02
CA GLY A 294 -19.66 9.20 4.23
C GLY A 294 -18.78 9.49 5.44
N ALA A 295 -19.36 9.97 6.54
CA ALA A 295 -18.63 10.45 7.71
C ALA A 295 -17.38 9.61 8.04
N PRO A 296 -16.22 10.24 8.29
CA PRO A 296 -14.96 9.54 8.46
C PRO A 296 -15.09 8.50 9.58
N ARG A 297 -14.70 7.26 9.28
CA ARG A 297 -14.42 6.26 10.31
C ARG A 297 -12.94 6.39 10.68
N THR A 298 -12.64 6.75 11.91
CA THR A 298 -11.34 6.46 12.51
C THR A 298 -11.21 4.93 12.54
N ILE A 299 -10.18 4.37 11.90
CA ILE A 299 -9.82 2.94 11.99
C ILE A 299 -8.54 2.85 12.81
#